data_AF-A0A9P6LU14-F1
#
_entry.id   AF-A0A9P6LU14-F1
#
_cell.length_a   1.000
_cell.length_b   1.000
_cell.length_c   1.000
_cell.angle_alpha   90.00
_cell.angle_beta   90.00
_cell.angle_gamma   90.00
#
_symmetry.space_group_name_H-M   'P 1'
#
loop_
_entity.id
_entity.type
_entity.pdbx_description
1 polymer ?
#
loop_
_entity_poly.entity_id
_entity_poly.type
_entity_poly.pdbx_seq_one_letter_code
_entity_poly.pdbx_strand_id
1 'polypeptide(L)'
;MTIQGIRGYLEYLREDRRRELLFDFYLSRWYLRKQWDMRKAQEASYDYAIKSIMGLGDASDCTKRDESKPNVIFAVGLGSFNSQTGLPSKHGALIRKLVIRARSLGYCQNCEAYFDRDHVGSENIGILCQTQILQQQRPDKFKPIN
;
A
#
# COMPACT_ATOMS: atom_id res chain seq x y z
N MET A 1 20.72 -4.44 56.31
CA MET A 1 20.58 -4.55 54.83
C MET A 1 20.32 -6.01 54.51
N THR A 2 19.10 -6.38 54.10
CA THR A 2 18.74 -7.79 53.84
C THR A 2 19.27 -8.26 52.49
N ILE A 3 19.64 -9.53 52.39
CA ILE A 3 20.21 -10.15 51.17
C ILE A 3 19.29 -9.98 49.95
N GLN A 4 17.97 -9.93 50.17
CA GLN A 4 16.99 -9.66 49.10
C GLN A 4 17.11 -8.25 48.49
N GLY A 5 17.48 -7.23 49.28
CA GLY A 5 17.69 -5.88 48.77
C GLY A 5 18.93 -5.75 47.88
N ILE A 6 20.00 -6.49 48.19
CA ILE A 6 21.22 -6.53 47.39
C ILE A 6 20.96 -7.21 46.04
N ARG A 7 20.21 -8.33 46.04
CA ARG A 7 19.83 -9.03 44.80
C ARG A 7 18.95 -8.17 43.90
N GLY A 8 17.93 -7.50 44.45
CA GLY A 8 17.07 -6.58 43.69
C GLY A 8 17.85 -5.42 43.09
N TYR A 9 18.81 -4.85 43.84
CA TYR A 9 19.68 -3.79 43.35
C TYR A 9 20.63 -4.26 42.24
N LEU A 10 21.18 -5.48 42.33
CA LEU A 10 22.00 -6.06 41.27
C LEU A 10 21.21 -6.38 40.00
N GLU A 11 19.96 -6.83 40.13
CA GLU A 11 19.05 -7.04 38.99
C GLU A 11 18.67 -5.71 38.33
N TYR A 12 18.37 -4.67 39.12
CA TYR A 12 18.13 -3.30 38.65
C TYR A 12 19.32 -2.71 37.88
N LEU A 13 20.54 -2.80 38.45
CA LEU A 13 21.77 -2.36 37.77
C LEU A 13 22.07 -3.15 36.48
N ARG A 14 21.57 -4.38 36.37
CA ARG A 14 21.71 -5.21 35.17
C ARG A 14 20.68 -4.83 34.10
N GLU A 15 19.48 -4.42 34.50
CA GLU A 15 18.46 -3.87 33.61
C GLU A 15 18.78 -2.46 33.12
N ASP A 16 19.30 -1.58 33.98
CA ASP A 16 19.74 -0.24 33.59
C ASP A 16 20.89 -0.31 32.57
N ARG A 17 21.91 -1.13 32.83
CA ARG A 17 22.96 -1.39 31.82
C ARG A 17 22.42 -2.00 30.54
N ARG A 18 21.40 -2.86 30.60
CA ARG A 18 20.76 -3.42 29.41
C ARG A 18 20.05 -2.32 28.62
N ARG A 19 19.36 -1.39 29.29
CA ARG A 19 18.70 -0.24 28.66
C ARG A 19 19.71 0.69 28.00
N GLU A 20 20.80 1.02 28.69
CA GLU A 20 21.89 1.82 28.13
C GLU A 20 22.49 1.17 26.88
N LEU A 21 22.81 -0.13 26.93
CA LEU A 21 23.33 -0.86 25.77
C LEU A 21 22.34 -0.92 24.60
N LEU A 22 21.04 -1.09 24.87
CA LEU A 22 20.01 -1.03 23.84
C LEU A 22 19.92 0.37 23.25
N PHE A 23 19.97 1.40 24.08
CA PHE A 23 19.92 2.80 23.66
C PHE A 23 21.11 3.14 22.76
N ASP A 24 22.33 2.79 23.19
CA ASP A 24 23.56 2.95 22.41
C ASP A 24 23.51 2.15 21.10
N PHE A 25 22.98 0.93 21.13
CA PHE A 25 22.81 0.11 19.93
C PHE A 25 21.84 0.75 18.93
N TYR A 26 20.65 1.16 19.37
CA TYR A 26 19.63 1.75 18.50
C TYR A 26 19.94 3.18 18.04
N LEU A 27 20.80 3.89 18.76
CA LEU A 27 21.34 5.18 18.34
C LEU A 27 22.69 5.07 17.61
N SER A 28 23.26 3.86 17.53
CA SER A 28 24.52 3.64 16.85
C SER A 28 24.41 4.04 15.38
N ARG A 29 25.47 4.68 14.86
CA ARG A 29 25.55 5.10 13.46
C ARG A 29 25.35 3.91 12.49
N TRP A 30 25.82 2.72 12.88
CA TRP A 30 25.63 1.50 12.11
C TRP A 30 24.15 1.10 12.03
N TYR A 31 23.45 1.05 13.18
CA TYR A 31 22.03 0.68 13.20
C TYR A 31 21.18 1.68 12.42
N LEU A 32 21.39 2.98 12.67
CA LEU A 32 20.67 4.05 11.98
C LEU A 32 20.89 3.98 10.46
N ARG A 33 22.11 3.68 10.02
CA ARG A 33 22.41 3.49 8.60
C ARG A 33 21.68 2.28 8.02
N LYS A 34 21.70 1.13 8.71
CA LYS A 34 20.95 -0.06 8.27
C LYS A 34 19.45 0.17 8.23
N GLN A 35 18.91 0.89 9.20
CA GLN A 35 17.51 1.27 9.23
C GLN A 35 17.15 2.21 8.07
N TRP A 36 18.06 3.13 7.71
CA TRP A 36 17.91 3.99 6.53
C TRP A 36 17.96 3.19 5.23
N ASP A 37 18.94 2.28 5.09
CA ASP A 37 19.07 1.39 3.93
C ASP A 37 17.80 0.54 3.75
N MET A 38 17.28 -0.04 4.84
CA MET A 38 16.02 -0.80 4.81
C MET A 38 14.83 0.05 4.37
N ARG A 39 14.70 1.26 4.91
CA ARG A 39 13.65 2.20 4.49
C ARG A 39 13.77 2.50 2.99
N LYS A 40 14.99 2.76 2.49
CA LYS A 40 15.23 3.01 1.07
C LYS A 40 14.89 1.81 0.18
N ALA A 41 15.26 0.61 0.59
CA ALA A 41 14.90 -0.61 -0.12
C ALA A 41 13.37 -0.82 -0.17
N GLN A 42 12.68 -0.53 0.93
CA GLN A 42 11.21 -0.59 0.99
C GLN A 42 10.54 0.49 0.14
N GLU A 43 11.11 1.70 0.07
CA GLU A 43 10.62 2.72 -0.87
C GLU A 43 10.77 2.27 -2.32
N ALA A 44 11.93 1.74 -2.68
CA ALA A 44 12.20 1.27 -4.04
C ALA A 44 11.26 0.11 -4.44
N SER A 45 10.92 -0.79 -3.51
CA SER A 45 9.97 -1.87 -3.79
C SER A 45 8.55 -1.35 -4.02
N TYR A 46 8.14 -0.29 -3.30
CA TYR A 46 6.87 0.38 -3.55
C TYR A 46 6.85 1.07 -4.91
N ASP A 47 7.90 1.78 -5.27
CA ASP A 47 7.98 2.46 -6.57
C ASP A 47 7.93 1.43 -7.72
N TYR A 48 8.60 0.30 -7.58
CA TYR A 48 8.51 -0.80 -8.54
C TYR A 48 7.08 -1.35 -8.67
N ALA A 49 6.42 -1.62 -7.55
CA ALA A 49 5.05 -2.14 -7.55
C ALA A 49 4.04 -1.15 -8.16
N ILE A 50 4.17 0.14 -7.84
CA ILE A 50 3.33 1.20 -8.41
C ILE A 50 3.51 1.26 -9.93
N LYS A 51 4.75 1.22 -10.42
CA LYS A 51 5.05 1.21 -11.85
C LYS A 51 4.41 0.02 -12.57
N SER A 52 4.47 -1.17 -11.97
CA SER A 52 3.82 -2.37 -12.51
C SER A 52 2.30 -2.23 -12.54
N ILE A 53 1.68 -1.72 -11.46
CA ILE A 53 0.23 -1.52 -11.38
C ILE A 53 -0.23 -0.51 -12.43
N MET A 54 0.47 0.61 -12.59
CA MET A 54 0.14 1.61 -13.60
C MET A 54 0.28 1.04 -15.02
N GLY A 55 1.34 0.26 -15.27
CA GLY A 55 1.55 -0.41 -16.56
C GLY A 55 0.43 -1.36 -16.97
N LEU A 56 -0.31 -1.97 -16.02
CA LEU A 56 -1.48 -2.80 -16.34
C LEU A 56 -2.62 -1.98 -16.97
N GLY A 57 -2.72 -0.69 -16.64
CA GLY A 57 -3.76 0.20 -17.13
C GLY A 57 -3.39 0.96 -18.41
N ASP A 58 -2.37 0.52 -19.15
CA ASP A 58 -1.70 1.30 -20.22
C ASP A 58 -1.30 2.72 -19.75
N ALA A 59 -1.18 2.89 -18.43
CA ALA A 59 -0.79 4.12 -17.79
C ALA A 59 0.71 4.08 -17.53
N SER A 60 1.37 5.21 -17.80
CA SER A 60 2.78 5.34 -17.50
C SER A 60 2.95 6.18 -16.24
N ASP A 61 3.87 5.77 -15.39
CA ASP A 61 4.27 6.52 -14.21
C ASP A 61 4.85 7.91 -14.55
N CYS A 62 5.24 8.14 -15.81
CA CYS A 62 5.92 9.35 -16.25
C CYS A 62 5.04 10.26 -17.11
N THR A 63 3.86 9.78 -17.52
CA THR A 63 3.02 10.47 -18.50
C THR A 63 1.68 10.79 -17.85
N LYS A 64 1.31 12.08 -17.90
CA LYS A 64 -0.03 12.50 -17.52
C LYS A 64 -1.05 11.80 -18.39
N ARG A 65 -2.23 11.56 -17.81
CA ARG A 65 -3.35 10.99 -18.53
C ARG A 65 -3.70 11.84 -19.76
N ASP A 66 -3.88 11.16 -20.88
CA ASP A 66 -4.47 11.72 -22.10
C ASP A 66 -5.99 11.69 -21.97
N GLU A 67 -6.65 12.84 -22.12
CA GLU A 67 -8.11 12.96 -22.03
C GLU A 67 -8.83 12.33 -23.23
N SER A 68 -8.13 12.15 -24.36
CA SER A 68 -8.68 11.54 -25.56
C SER A 68 -8.82 10.02 -25.47
N LYS A 69 -8.06 9.37 -24.57
CA LYS A 69 -8.09 7.91 -24.38
C LYS A 69 -9.22 7.50 -23.43
N PRO A 70 -9.86 6.34 -23.67
CA PRO A 70 -10.91 5.84 -22.78
C PRO A 70 -10.37 5.62 -21.36
N ASN A 71 -11.22 5.86 -20.36
CA ASN A 71 -10.86 5.74 -18.96
C ASN A 71 -10.50 4.29 -18.63
N VAL A 72 -9.23 4.03 -18.32
CA VAL A 72 -8.83 2.71 -17.82
C VAL A 72 -9.17 2.66 -16.33
N ILE A 73 -10.26 1.96 -16.00
CA ILE A 73 -10.66 1.69 -14.63
C ILE A 73 -9.81 0.53 -14.12
N PHE A 74 -8.85 0.82 -13.25
CA PHE A 74 -8.07 -0.22 -12.54
C PHE A 74 -8.56 -0.32 -11.09
N ALA A 75 -9.09 -1.50 -10.74
CA ALA A 75 -9.48 -1.82 -9.37
C ALA A 75 -8.37 -2.64 -8.71
N VAL A 76 -7.69 -2.07 -7.71
CA VAL A 76 -6.68 -2.79 -6.92
C VAL A 76 -7.31 -3.23 -5.61
N GLY A 77 -7.86 -4.44 -5.59
CA GLY A 77 -8.44 -5.04 -4.39
C GLY A 77 -7.34 -5.49 -3.42
N LEU A 78 -7.10 -4.72 -2.37
CA LEU A 78 -6.16 -5.09 -1.30
C LEU A 78 -6.90 -5.86 -0.22
N GLY A 79 -6.86 -7.19 -0.33
CA GLY A 79 -7.44 -8.07 0.68
C GLY A 79 -6.71 -7.95 2.02
N SER A 80 -7.49 -7.94 3.10
CA SER A 80 -6.99 -8.27 4.43
C SER A 80 -6.87 -9.80 4.51
N PHE A 81 -5.66 -10.31 4.42
CA PHE A 81 -5.37 -11.71 4.65
C PHE A 81 -4.66 -11.82 5.98
N ASN A 82 -5.13 -12.73 6.82
CA ASN A 82 -4.37 -13.15 7.98
C ASN A 82 -3.19 -13.96 7.44
N SER A 83 -1.99 -13.41 7.47
CA SER A 83 -0.80 -14.20 7.20
C SER A 83 -0.68 -15.29 8.27
N GLN A 84 -0.01 -16.40 7.95
CA GLN A 84 0.34 -17.41 8.96
C GLN A 84 1.15 -16.81 10.13
N THR A 85 1.74 -15.63 9.93
CA THR A 85 2.51 -14.88 10.92
C THR A 85 1.67 -13.85 11.71
N GLY A 86 0.36 -13.76 11.50
CA GLY A 86 -0.53 -12.82 12.20
C GLY A 86 -0.30 -11.35 11.85
N LEU A 87 0.46 -11.07 10.79
CA LEU A 87 0.72 -9.71 10.32
C LEU A 87 -0.39 -9.27 9.38
N PRO A 88 -0.88 -8.02 9.49
CA PRO A 88 -1.86 -7.50 8.56
C PRO A 88 -1.24 -7.39 7.17
N SER A 89 -1.86 -8.01 6.16
CA SER A 89 -1.47 -7.88 4.76
C SER A 89 -1.66 -6.46 4.18
N LYS A 90 -2.36 -5.58 4.92
CA LYS A 90 -2.66 -4.22 4.47
C LYS A 90 -1.42 -3.33 4.58
N HIS A 91 -0.79 -3.06 3.44
CA HIS A 91 0.29 -2.08 3.34
C HIS A 91 -0.25 -0.67 3.10
N GLY A 92 -0.73 0.01 4.15
CA GLY A 92 -1.27 1.37 4.05
C GLY A 92 -0.30 2.39 3.45
N ALA A 93 1.01 2.20 3.62
CA ALA A 93 2.03 3.07 3.02
C ALA A 93 2.07 2.96 1.48
N LEU A 94 1.99 1.74 0.94
CA LEU A 94 1.95 1.49 -0.51
C LEU A 94 0.69 2.11 -1.13
N ILE A 95 -0.47 1.92 -0.49
CA ILE A 95 -1.76 2.48 -0.94
C ILE A 95 -1.67 3.99 -1.02
N ARG A 96 -1.20 4.64 0.05
CA ARG A 96 -1.06 6.09 0.09
C ARG A 96 -0.15 6.58 -1.03
N LYS A 97 1.01 5.94 -1.25
CA LYS A 97 1.92 6.31 -2.34
C LYS A 97 1.28 6.13 -3.71
N LEU A 98 0.58 5.03 -3.96
CA LEU A 98 -0.13 4.78 -5.21
C LEU A 98 -1.20 5.86 -5.48
N VAL A 99 -2.03 6.19 -4.49
CA VAL A 99 -3.08 7.20 -4.63
C VAL A 99 -2.48 8.58 -4.90
N ILE A 100 -1.46 8.99 -4.15
CA ILE A 100 -0.76 10.27 -4.39
C ILE A 100 -0.20 10.30 -5.81
N ARG A 101 0.42 9.21 -6.26
CA ARG A 101 1.03 9.12 -7.59
C ARG A 101 -0.04 9.19 -8.69
N ALA A 102 -1.08 8.37 -8.60
CA ALA A 102 -2.18 8.36 -9.56
C ALA A 102 -2.91 9.72 -9.64
N ARG A 103 -3.11 10.40 -8.49
CA ARG A 103 -3.67 11.76 -8.45
C ARG A 103 -2.79 12.77 -9.15
N SER A 104 -1.48 12.74 -8.90
CA SER A 104 -0.52 13.66 -9.54
C SER A 104 -0.50 13.56 -11.06
N LEU A 105 -0.88 12.40 -11.60
CA LEU A 105 -0.86 12.11 -13.03
C LEU A 105 -2.24 12.21 -13.70
N GLY A 106 -3.30 12.56 -12.94
CA GLY A 106 -4.65 12.74 -13.46
C GLY A 106 -5.43 11.44 -13.69
N TYR A 107 -4.88 10.28 -13.29
CA TYR A 107 -5.60 9.00 -13.32
C TYR A 107 -6.63 8.87 -12.21
N CYS A 108 -6.58 9.77 -11.21
CA CYS A 108 -7.41 9.74 -10.03
C CYS A 108 -7.80 11.16 -9.61
N GLN A 109 -9.08 11.53 -9.74
CA GLN A 109 -9.58 12.83 -9.23
C GLN A 109 -10.37 12.64 -7.91
N ASN A 110 -11.27 11.65 -7.86
CA ASN A 110 -12.08 11.30 -6.69
C ASN A 110 -11.92 9.84 -6.25
N CYS A 111 -10.71 9.25 -6.32
CA CYS A 111 -10.60 7.86 -5.87
C CYS A 111 -10.78 7.78 -4.36
N GLU A 112 -11.78 7.01 -3.99
CA GLU A 112 -11.94 6.46 -2.65
C GLU A 112 -11.05 5.23 -2.52
N ALA A 113 -10.25 5.20 -1.47
CA ALA A 113 -9.40 4.05 -1.15
C ALA A 113 -10.26 3.04 -0.39
N TYR A 114 -10.90 2.14 -1.11
CA TYR A 114 -11.69 1.08 -0.50
C TYR A 114 -10.77 -0.08 -0.10
N PHE A 115 -10.89 -0.48 1.16
CA PHE A 115 -10.11 -1.58 1.73
C PHE A 115 -10.84 -2.93 1.62
N ASP A 116 -12.00 -2.95 0.96
CA ASP A 116 -12.85 -4.11 0.79
C ASP A 116 -13.05 -4.39 -0.70
N ARG A 117 -12.68 -5.60 -1.12
CA ARG A 117 -12.80 -6.07 -2.50
C ARG A 117 -14.26 -6.10 -2.92
N ASP A 118 -15.16 -6.49 -2.03
CA ASP A 118 -16.57 -6.72 -2.35
C ASP A 118 -17.29 -5.39 -2.54
N HIS A 119 -16.90 -4.36 -1.76
CA HIS A 119 -17.37 -3.00 -1.96
C HIS A 119 -16.97 -2.46 -3.34
N VAL A 120 -15.69 -2.53 -3.70
CA VAL A 120 -15.20 -2.10 -5.03
C VAL A 120 -15.84 -2.90 -6.16
N GLY A 121 -15.99 -4.22 -5.98
CA GLY A 121 -16.67 -5.08 -6.95
C GLY A 121 -18.11 -4.65 -7.18
N SER A 122 -18.85 -4.35 -6.11
CA SER A 122 -20.24 -3.92 -6.18
C SER A 122 -20.40 -2.56 -6.88
N GLU A 123 -19.54 -1.59 -6.59
CA GLU A 123 -19.57 -0.27 -7.20
C GLU A 123 -19.22 -0.33 -8.70
N ASN A 124 -18.21 -1.13 -9.07
CA ASN A 124 -17.84 -1.36 -10.47
C ASN A 124 -18.99 -1.96 -11.28
N ILE A 125 -19.69 -2.96 -10.73
CA ILE A 125 -20.87 -3.54 -11.37
C ILE A 125 -21.96 -2.46 -11.52
N GLY A 126 -22.17 -1.63 -10.51
CA GLY A 126 -23.09 -0.50 -10.57
C GLY A 126 -22.78 0.48 -11.71
N ILE A 127 -21.51 0.91 -11.82
CA ILE A 127 -21.05 1.82 -12.89
C ILE A 127 -21.22 1.17 -14.27
N LEU A 128 -20.90 -0.12 -14.40
CA LEU A 128 -21.00 -0.86 -15.66
C LEU A 128 -22.47 -1.02 -16.10
N CYS A 129 -23.37 -1.31 -15.16
CA CYS A 129 -24.80 -1.33 -15.41
C CYS A 129 -25.34 0.06 -15.78
N GLN A 130 -24.92 1.11 -15.08
CA GLN A 130 -25.34 2.48 -15.37
C GLN A 130 -24.88 2.94 -16.75
N THR A 131 -23.62 2.70 -17.13
CA THR A 131 -23.11 3.02 -18.48
C THR A 131 -23.88 2.26 -19.56
N GLN A 132 -24.21 0.98 -19.33
CA GLN A 132 -25.02 0.19 -20.25
C GLN A 132 -26.44 0.76 -20.41
N ILE A 133 -27.07 1.23 -19.33
CA ILE A 133 -28.41 1.86 -19.36
C ILE A 133 -28.36 3.19 -20.12
N LEU A 134 -27.34 4.02 -19.86
CA LEU A 134 -27.21 5.35 -20.48
C LEU A 134 -26.84 5.28 -21.96
N GLN A 135 -25.93 4.39 -22.33
CA GLN A 135 -25.43 4.31 -23.70
C GLN A 135 -26.33 3.45 -24.58
N GLN A 136 -27.08 2.50 -24.00
CA GLN A 136 -27.86 1.46 -24.68
C GLN A 136 -27.12 0.73 -25.82
N GLN A 137 -25.80 0.84 -25.86
CA GLN A 137 -24.99 0.19 -26.87
C GLN A 137 -24.70 -1.23 -26.43
N ARG A 138 -25.23 -2.17 -27.20
CA ARG A 138 -24.94 -3.58 -27.03
C ARG A 138 -23.46 -3.84 -27.37
N PRO A 139 -22.67 -4.53 -26.52
CA PRO A 139 -21.29 -4.89 -26.86
C PRO A 139 -21.21 -5.62 -28.20
N ASP A 140 -20.16 -5.38 -28.99
CA ASP A 140 -20.06 -5.86 -30.37
C ASP A 140 -20.23 -7.38 -30.51
N LYS A 141 -19.72 -8.16 -29.55
CA LYS A 141 -19.89 -9.62 -29.50
C LYS A 141 -21.35 -10.10 -29.38
N PHE A 142 -22.26 -9.20 -29.00
CA PHE A 142 -23.69 -9.45 -28.84
C PHE A 142 -24.54 -8.70 -29.87
N LYS A 143 -23.92 -7.93 -30.78
CA LYS A 143 -24.62 -7.39 -31.95
C LYS A 143 -24.91 -8.53 -32.93
N PRO A 144 -26.04 -8.50 -33.66
CA PRO A 144 -26.30 -9.49 -34.70
C PRO A 144 -25.18 -9.43 -35.74
N ILE A 145 -24.75 -10.60 -36.20
CA ILE A 145 -23.81 -10.72 -37.31
C ILE A 145 -24.63 -10.50 -38.57
N ASN A 146 -24.30 -9.44 -39.33
CA ASN A 146 -24.84 -9.22 -40.67
C ASN A 146 -24.18 -10.16 -41.68
#